data_AF-A0A8J4CY43-F1
#
_entry.id   AF-A0A8J4CY43-F1
#
_cell.length_a   1.000
_cell.length_b   1.000
_cell.length_c   1.000
_cell.angle_alpha   90.00
_cell.angle_beta   90.00
_cell.angle_gamma   90.00
#
_symmetry.space_group_name_H-M   'P 1'
#
loop_
_entity.id
_entity.type
_entity.pdbx_description
1 polymer ?
#
loop_
_entity_poly.entity_id
_entity_poly.type
_entity_poly.pdbx_seq_one_letter_code
_entity_poly.pdbx_strand_id
1 'polypeptide(L)'
;MQPQAYVPLSNRPSPAYMRIRLEALAALGVDIVITEFNFWTSWSAAGNPVWEGTDAEHAALYEEYVPFWFSLPYIKGILMWNFWDGTNWITNGGIYRLDGSPKDSALAVDDMWNHRWRTHVNLTNVALTNGEKTINGFYGKYNYSLQLDGRTFTGVVNFPARGGSAQVVTIPLA
;
A
#
# COMPACT_ATOMS: atom_id res chain seq x y z
N MET A 1 10.97 13.97 -8.35
CA MET A 1 12.08 13.02 -8.63
C MET A 1 11.51 11.63 -8.84
N GLN A 2 12.15 10.79 -9.65
CA GLN A 2 11.62 9.48 -10.08
C GLN A 2 12.69 8.38 -9.94
N PRO A 3 12.95 7.86 -8.72
CA PRO A 3 13.80 6.69 -8.55
C PRO A 3 13.13 5.43 -9.15
N GLN A 4 13.92 4.62 -9.85
CA GLN A 4 13.46 3.36 -10.45
C GLN A 4 13.17 2.29 -9.39
N ALA A 5 14.07 2.10 -8.42
CA ALA A 5 13.94 1.12 -7.33
C ALA A 5 13.95 -0.36 -7.75
N TYR A 6 14.82 -0.75 -8.68
CA TYR A 6 15.23 -2.14 -8.82
C TYR A 6 16.10 -2.56 -7.62
N VAL A 7 15.55 -3.38 -6.73
CA VAL A 7 16.17 -3.71 -5.45
C VAL A 7 16.89 -5.06 -5.52
N PRO A 8 18.23 -5.10 -5.47
CA PRO A 8 18.99 -6.35 -5.35
C PRO A 8 18.85 -6.97 -3.96
N LEU A 9 18.91 -8.29 -3.86
CA LEU A 9 19.03 -8.96 -2.56
C LEU A 9 20.49 -9.10 -2.07
N SER A 10 21.47 -9.07 -2.97
CA SER A 10 22.90 -9.21 -2.62
C SER A 10 23.51 -7.99 -1.90
N ASN A 11 22.91 -6.81 -2.05
CA ASN A 11 23.26 -5.59 -1.30
C ASN A 11 21.99 -4.79 -1.02
N ARG A 12 21.05 -5.46 -0.33
CA ARG A 12 19.69 -4.97 -0.16
C ARG A 12 19.64 -3.70 0.72
N PRO A 13 19.24 -2.53 0.20
CA PRO A 13 19.14 -1.31 0.99
C PRO A 13 18.00 -1.41 2.01
N SER A 14 18.30 -1.25 3.31
CA SER A 14 17.23 -1.27 4.33
C SER A 14 16.28 -0.07 4.20
N PRO A 15 15.02 -0.19 4.67
CA PRO A 15 14.10 0.95 4.80
C PRO A 15 14.71 2.15 5.53
N ALA A 16 15.47 1.92 6.60
CA ALA A 16 16.17 2.97 7.33
C ALA A 16 17.24 3.66 6.48
N TYR A 17 18.01 2.89 5.70
CA TYR A 17 19.01 3.42 4.78
C TYR A 17 18.39 4.26 3.66
N MET A 18 17.25 3.81 3.10
CA MET A 18 16.52 4.55 2.07
C MET A 18 15.87 5.81 2.62
N ARG A 19 15.30 5.76 3.83
CA ARG A 19 14.60 6.88 4.47
C ARG A 19 15.44 8.16 4.45
N ILE A 20 16.67 8.10 4.95
CA ILE A 20 17.54 9.29 5.04
C ILE A 20 17.81 9.91 3.66
N ARG A 21 17.92 9.08 2.62
CA ARG A 21 18.14 9.54 1.23
C ARG A 21 16.89 10.16 0.64
N LEU A 22 15.74 9.51 0.83
CA LEU A 22 14.47 10.03 0.36
C LEU A 22 14.10 11.33 1.08
N GLU A 23 14.41 11.46 2.37
CA GLU A 23 14.26 12.70 3.14
C GLU A 23 15.17 13.81 2.62
N ALA A 24 16.44 13.52 2.34
CA ALA A 24 17.36 14.50 1.75
C ALA A 24 16.86 15.00 0.38
N LEU A 25 16.26 14.13 -0.43
CA LEU A 25 15.65 14.51 -1.70
C LEU A 25 14.37 15.35 -1.47
N ALA A 26 13.49 14.91 -0.56
CA ALA A 26 12.26 15.62 -0.25
C ALA A 26 12.50 17.02 0.35
N ALA A 27 13.61 17.21 1.06
CA ALA A 27 14.04 18.51 1.60
C ALA A 27 14.29 19.57 0.50
N LEU A 28 14.47 19.15 -0.76
CA LEU A 28 14.54 20.03 -1.92
C LEU A 28 13.16 20.50 -2.42
N GLY A 29 12.07 20.13 -1.73
CA GLY A 29 10.70 20.52 -2.08
C GLY A 29 10.13 19.74 -3.28
N VAL A 30 10.71 18.59 -3.63
CA VAL A 30 10.25 17.77 -4.75
C VAL A 30 9.36 16.63 -4.27
N ASP A 31 8.28 16.39 -5.01
CA ASP A 31 7.51 15.15 -4.89
C ASP A 31 8.32 13.97 -5.47
N ILE A 32 8.21 12.80 -4.83
CA ILE A 32 8.92 11.59 -5.22
C ILE A 32 7.92 10.53 -5.68
N VAL A 33 8.20 9.88 -6.81
CA VAL A 33 7.45 8.73 -7.31
C VAL A 33 8.41 7.56 -7.46
N ILE A 34 8.14 6.46 -6.78
CA ILE A 34 8.84 5.19 -7.04
C ILE A 34 8.28 4.65 -8.36
N THR A 35 9.12 4.51 -9.38
CA THR A 35 8.64 4.36 -10.77
C THR A 35 8.72 2.95 -11.33
N GLU A 36 9.63 2.11 -10.85
CA GLU A 36 9.93 0.84 -11.51
C GLU A 36 10.26 -0.28 -10.50
N PHE A 37 9.63 -0.29 -9.33
CA PHE A 37 10.11 -1.19 -8.28
C PHE A 37 9.92 -2.67 -8.68
N ASN A 38 10.97 -3.46 -8.47
CA ASN A 38 10.99 -4.92 -8.55
C ASN A 38 12.19 -5.46 -7.74
N PHE A 39 12.21 -6.76 -7.52
CA PHE A 39 13.24 -7.45 -6.74
C PHE A 39 13.98 -8.49 -7.58
N TRP A 40 15.28 -8.65 -7.36
CA TRP A 40 16.10 -9.66 -8.04
C TRP A 40 17.19 -10.20 -7.12
N THR A 41 17.59 -11.46 -7.36
CA THR A 41 18.59 -12.18 -6.56
C THR A 41 19.94 -12.28 -7.26
N SER A 42 19.93 -12.57 -8.56
CA SER A 42 21.14 -12.82 -9.35
C SER A 42 21.00 -12.32 -10.79
N TRP A 43 22.07 -12.47 -11.57
CA TRP A 43 22.08 -12.23 -13.00
C TRP A 43 22.31 -13.55 -13.73
N SER A 44 21.51 -13.83 -14.75
CA SER A 44 21.66 -14.99 -15.61
C SER A 44 22.88 -14.84 -16.53
N ALA A 45 23.36 -15.96 -17.07
CA ALA A 45 24.37 -15.95 -18.14
C ALA A 45 23.86 -15.27 -19.43
N ALA A 46 22.54 -15.17 -19.61
CA ALA A 46 21.91 -14.48 -20.74
C ALA A 46 21.87 -12.94 -20.55
N GLY A 47 22.39 -12.43 -19.43
CA GLY A 47 22.51 -10.99 -19.19
C GLY A 47 21.23 -10.31 -18.71
N ASN A 48 20.35 -11.05 -18.03
CA ASN A 48 19.14 -10.50 -17.42
C ASN A 48 19.09 -10.83 -15.92
N PRO A 49 18.52 -9.94 -15.08
CA PRO A 49 18.28 -10.25 -13.68
C PRO A 49 17.24 -11.37 -13.53
N VAL A 50 17.37 -12.12 -12.43
CA VAL A 50 16.50 -13.25 -12.10
C VAL A 50 16.05 -13.12 -10.66
N TRP A 51 14.80 -13.48 -10.41
CA TRP A 51 14.29 -13.82 -9.09
C TRP A 51 14.35 -15.35 -8.90
N GLU A 52 15.18 -15.80 -7.96
CA GLU A 52 15.37 -17.22 -7.62
C GLU A 52 14.86 -17.56 -6.21
N GLY A 53 14.30 -16.58 -5.48
CA GLY A 53 13.72 -16.80 -4.16
C GLY A 53 12.35 -17.47 -4.24
N THR A 54 11.87 -17.91 -3.08
CA THR A 54 10.52 -18.47 -2.93
C THR A 54 9.44 -17.39 -3.07
N ASP A 55 8.20 -17.80 -3.34
CA ASP A 55 7.06 -16.88 -3.39
C ASP A 55 6.86 -16.14 -2.06
N ALA A 56 7.06 -16.83 -0.93
CA ALA A 56 6.96 -16.24 0.40
C ALA A 56 8.03 -15.17 0.65
N GLU A 57 9.28 -15.41 0.22
CA GLU A 57 10.34 -14.39 0.28
C GLU A 57 10.03 -13.20 -0.63
N HIS A 58 9.45 -13.46 -1.81
CA HIS A 58 9.03 -12.39 -2.71
C HIS A 58 7.94 -11.56 -2.05
N ALA A 59 6.90 -12.19 -1.48
CA ALA A 59 5.82 -11.52 -0.78
C ALA A 59 6.32 -10.68 0.41
N ALA A 60 7.26 -11.20 1.20
CA ALA A 60 7.86 -10.48 2.32
C ALA A 60 8.55 -9.18 1.88
N LEU A 61 9.13 -9.14 0.67
CA LEU A 61 9.69 -7.90 0.11
C LEU A 61 8.61 -6.87 -0.23
N TYR A 62 7.47 -7.29 -0.78
CA TYR A 62 6.35 -6.37 -1.01
C TYR A 62 5.79 -5.83 0.31
N GLU A 63 5.63 -6.70 1.31
CA GLU A 63 5.16 -6.32 2.65
C GLU A 63 6.14 -5.45 3.43
N GLU A 64 7.43 -5.47 3.08
CA GLU A 64 8.41 -4.57 3.68
C GLU A 64 8.45 -3.20 2.97
N TYR A 65 8.60 -3.21 1.64
CA TYR A 65 8.94 -2.00 0.89
C TYR A 65 7.72 -1.15 0.53
N VAL A 66 6.61 -1.78 0.14
CA VAL A 66 5.43 -1.02 -0.29
C VAL A 66 4.81 -0.27 0.90
N PRO A 67 4.59 -0.88 2.09
CA PRO A 67 4.15 -0.12 3.27
C PRO A 67 5.16 0.93 3.71
N PHE A 68 6.47 0.64 3.62
CA PHE A 68 7.50 1.62 3.92
C PHE A 68 7.35 2.87 3.05
N TRP A 69 7.33 2.73 1.72
CA TRP A 69 7.17 3.89 0.82
C TRP A 69 5.81 4.56 0.99
N PHE A 70 4.74 3.79 1.19
CA PHE A 70 3.39 4.32 1.42
C PHE A 70 3.30 5.16 2.71
N SER A 71 4.10 4.84 3.73
CA SER A 71 4.15 5.59 4.98
C SER A 71 4.84 6.96 4.88
N LEU A 72 5.53 7.25 3.76
CA LEU A 72 6.31 8.47 3.61
C LEU A 72 5.48 9.57 2.92
N PRO A 73 5.22 10.72 3.58
CA PRO A 73 4.28 11.72 3.07
C PRO A 73 4.75 12.43 1.78
N TYR A 74 6.04 12.41 1.47
CA TYR A 74 6.63 12.97 0.26
C TYR A 74 6.67 11.98 -0.92
N ILE A 75 6.28 10.72 -0.72
CA ILE A 75 6.06 9.74 -1.79
C ILE A 75 4.64 9.93 -2.32
N LYS A 76 4.50 10.22 -3.61
CA LYS A 76 3.22 10.52 -4.28
C LYS A 76 2.74 9.42 -5.22
N GLY A 77 3.58 8.42 -5.46
CA GLY A 77 3.23 7.28 -6.30
C GLY A 77 4.23 6.15 -6.13
N ILE A 78 3.74 4.93 -6.30
CA ILE A 78 4.53 3.70 -6.28
C ILE A 78 4.07 2.88 -7.47
N LEU A 79 4.97 2.63 -8.42
CA LEU A 79 4.72 1.88 -9.63
C LEU A 79 5.66 0.69 -9.68
N MET A 80 5.05 -0.50 -9.76
CA MET A 80 5.75 -1.75 -9.98
C MET A 80 6.09 -1.88 -11.47
N TRP A 81 7.30 -2.31 -11.80
CA TRP A 81 7.67 -2.51 -13.19
C TRP A 81 7.23 -3.88 -13.70
N ASN A 82 6.02 -3.92 -14.25
CA ASN A 82 5.39 -5.11 -14.83
C ASN A 82 5.04 -6.22 -13.81
N PHE A 83 3.76 -6.58 -13.77
CA PHE A 83 3.22 -7.53 -12.79
C PHE A 83 3.28 -8.99 -13.25
N TRP A 84 3.50 -9.25 -14.54
CA TRP A 84 3.40 -10.59 -15.14
C TRP A 84 4.76 -11.11 -15.60
N ASP A 85 5.09 -12.36 -15.23
CA ASP A 85 6.36 -13.00 -15.59
C ASP A 85 6.60 -13.09 -17.10
N GLY A 86 5.54 -13.13 -17.91
CA GLY A 86 5.69 -13.26 -19.37
C GLY A 86 6.28 -12.03 -20.07
N THR A 87 6.29 -10.86 -19.44
CA THR A 87 6.87 -9.64 -20.02
C THR A 87 7.77 -8.87 -19.05
N ASN A 88 8.01 -9.39 -17.83
CA ASN A 88 8.94 -8.78 -16.90
C ASN A 88 10.39 -9.02 -17.37
N TRP A 89 11.22 -7.96 -17.34
CA TRP A 89 12.63 -8.05 -17.74
C TRP A 89 13.50 -8.75 -16.68
N ILE A 90 13.00 -8.86 -15.45
CA ILE A 90 13.50 -9.76 -14.41
C ILE A 90 12.78 -11.09 -14.58
N THR A 91 13.52 -12.15 -14.92
CA THR A 91 12.96 -13.50 -15.01
C THR A 91 12.37 -13.90 -13.67
N ASN A 92 11.11 -14.35 -13.68
CA ASN A 92 10.31 -14.68 -12.49
C ASN A 92 10.07 -13.51 -11.50
N GLY A 93 10.31 -12.26 -11.91
CA GLY A 93 10.17 -11.07 -11.06
C GLY A 93 8.76 -10.50 -10.98
N GLY A 94 7.81 -10.98 -11.78
CA GLY A 94 6.41 -10.58 -11.70
C GLY A 94 5.71 -11.14 -10.46
N ILE A 95 4.55 -10.59 -10.09
CA ILE A 95 3.68 -11.13 -9.04
C ILE A 95 2.68 -12.17 -9.60
N TYR A 96 2.51 -12.24 -10.92
CA TYR A 96 1.75 -13.30 -11.61
C TYR A 96 2.67 -14.15 -12.47
N ARG A 97 2.44 -15.47 -12.43
CA ARG A 97 3.18 -16.45 -13.24
C ARG A 97 2.79 -16.36 -14.71
N LEU A 98 3.56 -17.03 -15.58
CA LEU A 98 3.33 -17.07 -17.03
C LEU A 98 1.91 -17.56 -17.38
N ASP A 99 1.38 -18.53 -16.63
CA ASP A 99 0.03 -19.07 -16.78
C ASP A 99 -1.08 -18.17 -16.19
N GLY A 100 -0.73 -17.02 -15.61
CA GLY A 100 -1.65 -16.08 -14.99
C GLY A 100 -2.04 -16.44 -13.56
N SER A 101 -1.48 -17.49 -12.96
CA SER A 101 -1.70 -17.80 -11.54
C SER A 101 -0.99 -16.78 -10.64
N PRO A 102 -1.60 -16.36 -9.51
CA PRO A 102 -0.99 -15.40 -8.60
C PRO A 102 0.14 -16.06 -7.78
N LYS A 103 1.22 -15.34 -7.55
CA LYS A 103 2.21 -15.64 -6.51
C LYS A 103 1.74 -15.05 -5.17
N ASP A 104 2.40 -15.44 -4.08
CA ASP A 104 2.12 -14.89 -2.74
C ASP A 104 2.28 -13.36 -2.70
N SER A 105 3.18 -12.79 -3.50
CA SER A 105 3.34 -11.34 -3.63
C SER A 105 2.12 -10.66 -4.25
N ALA A 106 1.37 -11.33 -5.13
CA ALA A 106 0.11 -10.79 -5.65
C ALA A 106 -0.97 -10.76 -4.57
N LEU A 107 -1.03 -11.81 -3.74
CA LEU A 107 -1.97 -11.89 -2.62
C LEU A 107 -1.64 -10.84 -1.55
N ALA A 108 -0.37 -10.62 -1.23
CA ALA A 108 0.06 -9.57 -0.32
C ALA A 108 -0.33 -8.17 -0.84
N VAL A 109 -0.13 -7.91 -2.13
CA VAL A 109 -0.52 -6.65 -2.76
C VAL A 109 -2.04 -6.44 -2.73
N ASP A 110 -2.83 -7.49 -2.99
CA ASP A 110 -4.30 -7.44 -2.90
C ASP A 110 -4.79 -7.19 -1.47
N ASP A 111 -4.21 -7.86 -0.46
CA ASP A 111 -4.49 -7.61 0.95
C ASP A 111 -4.22 -6.15 1.30
N MET A 112 -3.04 -5.62 0.94
CA MET A 112 -2.70 -4.23 1.20
C MET A 112 -3.70 -3.25 0.60
N TRP A 113 -3.96 -3.35 -0.70
CA TRP A 113 -4.74 -2.33 -1.42
C TRP A 113 -6.25 -2.46 -1.24
N ASN A 114 -6.77 -3.67 -1.21
CA ASN A 114 -8.21 -3.91 -1.19
C ASN A 114 -8.76 -4.15 0.22
N HIS A 115 -7.91 -4.48 1.19
CA HIS A 115 -8.34 -4.87 2.52
C HIS A 115 -7.76 -3.95 3.60
N ARG A 116 -6.43 -3.86 3.73
CA ARG A 116 -5.80 -3.07 4.79
C ARG A 116 -5.94 -1.57 4.59
N TRP A 117 -5.69 -1.08 3.37
CA TRP A 117 -5.70 0.37 3.06
C TRP A 117 -7.04 0.88 2.57
N ARG A 118 -8.09 0.08 2.75
CA ARG A 118 -9.48 0.49 2.64
C ARG A 118 -10.13 0.43 4.01
N THR A 119 -10.81 1.49 4.40
CA THR A 119 -11.57 1.48 5.64
C THR A 119 -12.96 0.91 5.37
N HIS A 120 -13.19 -0.28 5.89
CA HIS A 120 -14.50 -0.90 5.93
C HIS A 120 -14.80 -1.31 7.37
N VAL A 121 -15.78 -0.67 7.99
CA VAL A 121 -16.13 -0.89 9.39
C VAL A 121 -17.60 -1.27 9.47
N ASN A 122 -17.88 -2.45 10.02
CA ASN A 122 -19.24 -2.89 10.35
C ASN A 122 -19.30 -3.18 11.84
N LEU A 123 -20.18 -2.49 12.56
CA LEU A 123 -20.32 -2.59 14.00
C LEU A 123 -21.79 -2.80 14.34
N THR A 124 -22.08 -3.73 15.25
CA THR A 124 -23.43 -4.01 15.75
C THR A 124 -23.46 -3.83 17.27
N ASN A 125 -24.62 -3.51 17.83
CA ASN A 125 -24.82 -3.31 19.28
C ASN A 125 -23.79 -2.35 19.90
N VAL A 126 -23.51 -1.24 19.21
CA VAL A 126 -22.43 -0.32 19.57
C VAL A 126 -22.80 0.45 20.83
N ALA A 127 -22.04 0.20 21.91
CA ALA A 127 -22.05 1.10 23.05
C ALA A 127 -21.34 2.41 22.69
N LEU A 128 -22.04 3.52 22.87
CA LEU A 128 -21.49 4.87 22.69
C LEU A 128 -20.97 5.39 24.03
N THR A 129 -19.80 6.01 24.02
CA THR A 129 -19.28 6.75 25.18
C THR A 129 -19.52 8.23 24.89
N ASN A 130 -20.32 8.90 25.71
CA ASN A 130 -20.73 10.30 25.49
C ASN A 130 -21.36 10.55 24.10
N GLY A 131 -22.07 9.56 23.55
CA GLY A 131 -22.67 9.65 22.21
C GLY A 131 -21.71 9.42 21.04
N GLU A 132 -20.46 9.06 21.32
CA GLU A 132 -19.42 8.87 20.30
C GLU A 132 -18.92 7.44 20.21
N LYS A 133 -18.43 7.08 19.02
CA LYS A 133 -17.68 5.85 18.75
C LYS A 133 -16.45 6.17 17.90
N THR A 134 -15.27 5.85 18.43
CA THR A 134 -14.01 5.97 17.68
C THR A 134 -13.77 4.73 16.83
N ILE A 135 -13.36 4.97 15.58
CA ILE A 135 -12.91 3.95 14.64
C ILE A 135 -11.58 4.40 14.03
N ASN A 136 -10.72 3.44 13.66
CA ASN A 136 -9.52 3.73 12.90
C ASN A 136 -9.81 3.60 11.40
N GLY A 137 -9.26 4.51 10.60
CA GLY A 137 -9.46 4.52 9.16
C GLY A 137 -8.43 5.36 8.41
N PHE A 138 -8.38 5.17 7.10
CA PHE A 138 -7.63 5.99 6.17
C PHE A 138 -8.43 7.25 5.83
N TYR A 139 -7.74 8.23 5.25
CA TYR A 139 -8.42 9.38 4.65
C TYR A 139 -9.16 8.92 3.38
N GLY A 140 -10.27 9.57 3.06
CA GLY A 140 -11.07 9.24 1.89
C GLY A 140 -12.53 9.63 2.01
N LYS A 141 -13.28 9.30 0.96
CA LYS A 141 -14.72 9.47 0.88
C LYS A 141 -15.39 8.13 1.21
N TYR A 142 -16.30 8.14 2.18
CA TYR A 142 -16.98 6.96 2.68
C TYR A 142 -18.48 7.13 2.63
N ASN A 143 -19.19 6.07 2.27
CA ASN A 143 -20.61 5.97 2.52
C ASN A 143 -20.82 5.39 3.92
N TYR A 144 -21.73 5.95 4.70
CA TYR A 144 -22.14 5.38 5.97
C TYR A 144 -23.61 4.93 5.92
N SER A 145 -23.92 3.92 6.73
CA SER A 145 -25.27 3.45 7.03
C SER A 145 -25.35 3.13 8.51
N LEU A 146 -26.26 3.81 9.22
CA LEU A 146 -26.50 3.66 10.65
C LEU A 146 -27.93 3.19 10.86
N GLN A 147 -28.13 2.08 11.56
CA GLN A 147 -29.44 1.63 12.00
C GLN A 147 -29.61 1.92 13.49
N LEU A 148 -30.67 2.65 13.83
CA LEU A 148 -31.01 3.04 15.21
C LEU A 148 -32.52 3.06 15.37
N ASP A 149 -33.05 2.36 16.37
CA ASP A 149 -34.48 2.31 16.72
C ASP A 149 -35.40 2.04 15.52
N GLY A 150 -35.00 1.10 14.65
CA GLY A 150 -35.75 0.71 13.45
C GLY A 150 -35.66 1.71 12.28
N ARG A 151 -34.92 2.80 12.42
CA ARG A 151 -34.64 3.78 11.35
C ARG A 151 -33.26 3.57 10.77
N THR A 152 -33.10 3.92 9.50
CA THR A 152 -31.80 3.86 8.80
C THR A 152 -31.39 5.27 8.37
N PHE A 153 -30.19 5.70 8.77
CA PHE A 153 -29.56 6.96 8.38
C PHE A 153 -28.40 6.64 7.44
N THR A 154 -28.41 7.23 6.25
CA THR A 154 -27.33 7.04 5.26
C THR A 154 -26.77 8.37 4.82
N GLY A 155 -25.55 8.36 4.33
CA GLY A 155 -24.92 9.55 3.79
C GLY A 155 -23.49 9.31 3.38
N VAL A 156 -22.81 10.41 3.11
CA VAL A 156 -21.42 10.43 2.66
C VAL A 156 -20.61 11.31 3.59
N VAL A 157 -19.46 10.81 4.04
CA VAL A 157 -18.47 11.58 4.78
C VAL A 157 -17.17 11.64 3.99
N ASN A 158 -16.46 12.76 4.08
CA ASN A 158 -15.14 12.93 3.51
C ASN A 158 -14.14 13.25 4.62
N PHE A 159 -13.15 12.39 4.81
CA PHE A 159 -12.02 12.59 5.72
C PHE A 159 -10.79 12.98 4.91
N PRO A 160 -10.45 14.26 4.76
CA PRO A 160 -9.28 14.68 4.00
C PRO A 160 -7.96 14.25 4.64
N ALA A 161 -6.94 14.02 3.81
CA ALA A 161 -5.59 13.65 4.27
C ALA A 161 -4.93 14.69 5.18
N ARG A 162 -5.33 15.98 5.07
CA ARG A 162 -4.83 17.08 5.90
C ARG A 162 -5.73 17.40 7.11
N GLY A 163 -6.71 16.56 7.43
CA GLY A 163 -7.65 16.78 8.53
C GLY A 163 -7.12 16.44 9.93
N GLY A 164 -5.86 16.00 10.05
CA GLY A 164 -5.28 15.55 11.31
C GLY A 164 -5.58 14.06 11.60
N SER A 165 -5.00 13.56 12.70
CA SER A 165 -5.08 12.16 13.10
C SER A 165 -6.42 11.74 13.70
N ALA A 166 -7.27 12.70 14.07
CA ALA A 166 -8.62 12.46 14.58
C ALA A 166 -9.59 13.43 13.90
N GLN A 167 -10.64 12.88 13.29
CA GLN A 167 -11.68 13.63 12.59
C GLN A 167 -13.04 13.10 13.02
N VAL A 168 -14.02 14.01 13.19
CA VAL A 168 -15.35 13.67 13.72
C VAL A 168 -16.40 13.90 12.65
N VAL A 169 -17.36 12.98 12.57
CA VAL A 169 -18.59 13.13 11.78
C VAL A 169 -19.79 13.07 12.71
N THR A 170 -20.64 14.09 12.63
CA THR A 170 -21.92 14.12 13.35
C THR A 170 -23.01 13.66 12.40
N ILE A 171 -23.78 12.65 12.80
CA ILE A 171 -24.94 12.14 12.05
C ILE A 171 -26.20 12.71 12.71
N PRO A 172 -26.92 13.64 12.06
CA PRO A 172 -28.19 14.14 12.58
C PRO A 172 -29.24 13.02 12.60
N LEU A 173 -29.97 12.88 13.71
CA LEU A 173 -31.01 11.86 13.88
C LEU A 173 -32.44 12.38 13.61
N ALA A 174 -32.55 13.60 13.07
CA ALA A 174 -33.81 14.28 12.81
C ALA A 174 -34.64 13.58 11.73
#